data_AF-A0A642PLJ6-F1
#
_entry.id   AF-A0A642PLJ6-F1
#
_cell.length_a   1.000
_cell.length_b   1.000
_cell.length_c   1.000
_cell.angle_alpha   90.00
_cell.angle_beta   90.00
_cell.angle_gamma   90.00
#
_symmetry.space_group_name_H-M   'P 1'
#
loop_
_entity.id
_entity.type
_entity.pdbx_description
1 polymer ?
#
loop_
_entity_poly.entity_id
_entity_poly.type
_entity_poly.pdbx_seq_one_letter_code
_entity_poly.pdbx_strand_id
1 'polypeptide(L)'
;MMNFINRFMRLFRRRTVNIGRDVQLLGNTIIGCDCSFSARVIFSNSIIGDYSYVNYNSIIHCCHIGKFCSIGPNVVAGLGNHPVEKNVTTS
;
A
#
# COMPACT_ATOMS: atom_id res chain seq x y z
N MET A 1 32.98 8.59 4.39
CA MET A 1 32.73 8.39 5.84
C MET A 1 31.25 8.57 6.24
N MET A 2 30.49 9.48 5.63
CA MET A 2 29.06 9.74 5.98
C MET A 2 28.07 8.61 5.63
N ASN A 3 28.36 7.77 4.63
CA ASN A 3 27.44 6.72 4.19
C ASN A 3 27.26 5.57 5.20
N PHE A 4 28.25 5.32 6.06
CA PHE A 4 28.21 4.24 7.05
C PHE A 4 27.34 4.62 8.26
N ILE A 5 27.44 5.88 8.72
CA ILE A 5 26.62 6.43 9.80
C ILE A 5 25.15 6.50 9.36
N ASN A 6 24.87 6.93 8.13
CA ASN A 6 23.50 6.94 7.58
C ASN A 6 22.87 5.54 7.55
N ARG A 7 23.67 4.49 7.27
CA ARG A 7 23.21 3.10 7.26
C ARG A 7 22.91 2.60 8.68
N PHE A 8 23.70 3.02 9.67
CA PHE A 8 23.51 2.69 11.08
C PHE A 8 22.32 3.43 11.71
N MET A 9 22.13 4.73 11.39
CA MET A 9 20.94 5.49 11.79
C MET A 9 19.65 4.92 11.21
N ARG A 10 19.69 4.37 10.00
CA ARG A 10 18.53 3.69 9.38
C ARG A 10 18.10 2.44 10.15
N LEU A 11 19.02 1.80 10.87
CA LEU A 11 18.75 0.60 11.66
C LEU A 11 17.99 0.92 12.96
N PHE A 12 18.25 2.09 13.54
CA PHE A 12 17.62 2.59 14.76
C PHE A 12 16.34 3.39 14.50
N ARG A 13 15.96 3.60 13.24
CA ARG A 13 14.76 4.34 12.89
C ARG A 13 13.53 3.49 13.19
N ARG A 14 12.77 3.90 14.21
CA ARG A 14 11.52 3.24 14.60
C ARG A 14 10.63 3.12 13.37
N ARG A 15 10.24 1.89 13.03
CA ARG A 15 9.21 1.65 12.03
C ARG A 15 7.90 2.20 12.60
N THR A 16 7.48 3.36 12.14
CA THR A 16 6.16 3.88 12.51
C THR A 16 5.17 3.42 11.45
N VAL A 17 3.99 2.98 11.86
CA VAL A 17 2.89 2.76 10.93
C VAL A 17 1.71 3.50 11.52
N ASN A 18 1.21 4.48 10.79
CA ASN A 18 0.05 5.26 11.21
C ASN A 18 -1.19 4.59 10.63
N ILE A 19 -2.11 4.17 11.49
CA ILE A 19 -3.36 3.52 11.09
C ILE A 19 -4.51 4.42 11.54
N GLY A 20 -5.29 4.89 10.58
CA GLY A 20 -6.48 5.70 10.79
C GLY A 20 -7.65 4.88 11.34
N ARG A 21 -8.79 5.55 11.49
CA ARG A 21 -10.02 4.93 11.99
C ARG A 21 -10.62 3.96 10.96
N ASP A 22 -11.11 2.81 11.41
CA ASP A 22 -11.80 1.82 10.55
C ASP A 22 -10.93 1.27 9.39
N VAL A 23 -9.61 1.18 9.60
CA VAL A 23 -8.73 0.52 8.62
C VAL A 23 -8.86 -0.99 8.78
N GLN A 24 -9.07 -1.67 7.67
CA GLN A 24 -9.21 -3.12 7.59
C GLN A 24 -8.00 -3.69 6.86
N LEU A 25 -7.16 -4.43 7.58
CA LEU A 25 -6.03 -5.17 7.02
C LEU A 25 -6.38 -6.66 7.00
N LEU A 26 -6.57 -7.26 5.83
CA LEU A 26 -7.06 -8.63 5.67
C LEU A 26 -6.08 -9.51 4.88
N GLY A 27 -5.99 -10.78 5.29
CA GLY A 27 -5.22 -11.80 4.57
C GLY A 27 -3.71 -11.60 4.65
N ASN A 28 -2.99 -12.02 3.60
CA ASN A 28 -1.53 -11.97 3.56
C ASN A 28 -1.04 -10.58 3.13
N THR A 29 -1.10 -9.61 4.03
CA THR A 29 -0.64 -8.24 3.77
C THR A 29 0.73 -7.96 4.36
N ILE A 30 1.60 -7.31 3.60
CA ILE A 30 2.93 -6.89 4.06
C ILE A 30 3.01 -5.37 4.02
N ILE A 31 3.37 -4.76 5.15
CA ILE A 31 3.44 -3.31 5.32
C ILE A 31 4.89 -2.89 5.57
N GLY A 32 5.36 -1.94 4.76
CA GLY A 32 6.67 -1.32 4.90
C GLY A 32 6.78 -0.38 6.09
N CYS A 33 7.96 0.21 6.26
CA CYS A 33 8.25 1.17 7.32
C CYS A 33 7.69 2.55 6.98
N ASP A 34 7.18 3.26 7.98
CA ASP A 34 6.70 4.65 7.85
C ASP A 34 5.55 4.79 6.85
N CYS A 35 4.69 3.78 6.83
CA CYS A 35 3.45 3.78 6.06
C CYS A 35 2.32 4.45 6.83
N SER A 36 1.47 5.21 6.12
CA SER A 36 0.32 5.89 6.72
C SER A 36 -0.97 5.52 6.02
N PHE A 37 -1.91 4.94 6.75
CA PHE A 37 -3.25 4.59 6.30
C PHE A 37 -4.26 5.54 6.92
N SER A 38 -5.06 6.18 6.07
CA SER A 38 -6.13 7.07 6.50
C SER A 38 -7.40 6.28 6.84
N ALA A 39 -8.50 6.97 7.20
CA ALA A 39 -9.70 6.30 7.67
C ALA A 39 -10.41 5.48 6.58
N ARG A 40 -11.05 4.37 6.97
CA ARG A 40 -11.85 3.49 6.08
C ARG A 40 -11.07 2.91 4.90
N VAL A 41 -9.78 2.63 5.11
CA VAL A 41 -8.97 1.95 4.09
C VAL A 41 -9.14 0.44 4.24
N ILE A 42 -9.45 -0.25 3.14
CA ILE A 42 -9.49 -1.70 3.07
C ILE A 42 -8.26 -2.15 2.31
N PHE A 43 -7.37 -2.89 2.96
CA PHE A 43 -6.12 -3.39 2.38
C PHE A 43 -6.07 -4.91 2.55
N SER A 44 -6.04 -5.64 1.45
CA SER A 44 -6.23 -7.09 1.45
C SER A 44 -5.29 -7.80 0.48
N ASN A 45 -4.65 -8.88 0.92
CA ASN A 45 -3.72 -9.70 0.13
C ASN A 45 -2.70 -8.86 -0.68
N SER A 46 -2.21 -7.77 -0.10
CA SER A 46 -1.44 -6.75 -0.80
C SER A 46 -0.14 -6.42 -0.09
N ILE A 47 0.83 -5.87 -0.82
CA ILE A 47 2.14 -5.49 -0.29
C ILE A 47 2.31 -3.99 -0.51
N ILE A 48 2.75 -3.26 0.51
CA ILE A 48 3.07 -1.83 0.40
C ILE A 48 4.49 -1.55 0.86
N GLY A 49 5.26 -0.85 0.03
CA GLY A 49 6.63 -0.47 0.30
C GLY A 49 6.76 0.71 1.27
N ASP A 50 7.95 0.84 1.85
CA ASP A 50 8.31 1.89 2.82
C ASP A 50 7.95 3.31 2.33
N TYR A 51 7.64 4.22 3.28
CA TYR A 51 7.33 5.64 3.05
C TYR A 51 6.13 5.90 2.13
N SER A 52 5.18 4.96 2.09
CA SER A 52 3.99 5.08 1.24
C SER A 52 2.75 5.35 2.08
N TYR A 53 1.79 6.07 1.54
CA TYR A 53 0.53 6.36 2.24
C TYR A 53 -0.69 6.04 1.39
N VAL A 54 -1.76 5.68 2.09
CA VAL A 54 -3.08 5.41 1.51
C VAL A 54 -4.11 6.32 2.15
N ASN A 55 -4.75 7.14 1.33
CA ASN A 55 -5.74 8.11 1.78
C ASN A 55 -7.12 7.46 1.93
N TYR A 56 -8.06 8.20 2.54
CA TYR A 56 -9.31 7.64 3.06
C TYR A 56 -10.19 6.96 2.00
N ASN A 57 -11.01 6.02 2.47
CA ASN A 57 -12.02 5.32 1.67
C ASN A 57 -11.46 4.60 0.44
N SER A 58 -10.20 4.17 0.51
CA SER A 58 -9.52 3.44 -0.58
C SER A 58 -9.57 1.93 -0.34
N ILE A 59 -9.72 1.17 -1.41
CA ILE A 59 -9.81 -0.29 -1.40
C ILE A 59 -8.67 -0.85 -2.24
N ILE A 60 -7.79 -1.62 -1.61
CA ILE A 60 -6.63 -2.23 -2.27
C ILE A 60 -6.69 -3.73 -2.03
N HIS A 61 -6.73 -4.49 -3.13
CA HIS A 61 -6.87 -5.92 -3.12
C HIS A 61 -5.86 -6.55 -4.09
N CYS A 62 -5.16 -7.63 -3.71
CA CYS A 62 -4.18 -8.34 -4.57
C CYS A 62 -3.17 -7.43 -5.32
N CYS A 63 -2.69 -6.36 -4.69
CA CYS A 63 -1.81 -5.38 -5.32
C CYS A 63 -0.41 -5.35 -4.68
N HIS A 64 0.59 -4.94 -5.48
CA HIS A 64 1.94 -4.65 -5.01
C HIS A 64 2.27 -3.17 -5.22
N ILE A 65 2.37 -2.41 -4.13
CA ILE A 65 2.67 -0.98 -4.10
C ILE A 65 4.15 -0.78 -3.75
N GLY A 66 4.84 0.02 -4.57
CA GLY A 66 6.24 0.36 -4.39
C GLY A 66 6.53 1.22 -3.15
N LYS A 67 7.77 1.69 -3.04
CA LYS A 67 8.18 2.65 -2.00
C LYS A 67 7.89 4.09 -2.45
N PHE A 68 7.65 4.99 -1.49
CA PHE A 68 7.36 6.40 -1.76
C PHE A 68 6.10 6.63 -2.62
N CYS A 69 5.13 5.72 -2.54
CA CYS A 69 3.87 5.86 -3.27
C CYS A 69 2.83 6.66 -2.48
N SER A 70 2.17 7.58 -3.19
CA SER A 70 1.03 8.36 -2.71
C SER A 70 -0.26 7.85 -3.33
N ILE A 71 -1.11 7.19 -2.54
CA ILE A 71 -2.42 6.74 -3.00
C ILE A 71 -3.48 7.76 -2.56
N GLY A 72 -4.18 8.33 -3.55
CA GLY A 72 -5.25 9.30 -3.33
C GLY A 72 -6.48 8.72 -2.61
N PRO A 73 -7.44 9.56 -2.21
CA PRO A 73 -8.67 9.10 -1.55
C PRO A 73 -9.61 8.45 -2.56
N ASN A 74 -10.47 7.52 -2.11
CA ASN A 74 -11.42 6.78 -2.95
C ASN A 74 -10.75 5.96 -4.07
N VAL A 75 -9.48 5.58 -3.91
CA VAL A 75 -8.80 4.76 -4.91
C VAL A 75 -9.19 3.31 -4.72
N VAL A 76 -9.57 2.66 -5.82
CA VAL A 76 -9.84 1.23 -5.84
C VAL A 76 -8.86 0.53 -6.76
N ALA A 77 -8.06 -0.39 -6.22
CA ALA A 77 -6.99 -1.09 -6.91
C ALA A 77 -7.10 -2.61 -6.75
N GLY A 78 -6.94 -3.34 -7.86
CA GLY A 78 -6.91 -4.80 -7.91
C GLY A 78 -8.26 -5.50 -7.69
N LEU A 79 -9.34 -4.82 -8.10
CA LEU A 79 -10.58 -5.49 -8.47
C LEU A 79 -10.27 -6.41 -9.67
N GLY A 80 -10.76 -7.65 -9.61
CA GLY A 80 -10.30 -8.77 -10.44
C GLY A 80 -10.04 -8.44 -11.92
N ASN A 81 -8.97 -9.03 -12.47
CA ASN A 81 -8.75 -9.03 -13.91
C ASN A 81 -9.90 -9.79 -14.58
N HIS A 82 -10.77 -9.07 -15.29
CA HIS A 82 -11.74 -9.72 -16.16
C HIS A 82 -10.95 -10.40 -17.30
N PRO A 83 -11.07 -11.72 -17.50
CA PRO A 83 -10.43 -12.39 -18.62
C PRO A 83 -11.02 -11.82 -19.91
N VAL A 84 -10.24 -11.00 -20.61
CA VAL A 84 -10.60 -10.38 -21.89
C VAL A 84 -10.33 -11.30 -23.09
N GLU A 85 -9.88 -12.54 -22.85
CA GLU A 85 -9.52 -13.46 -23.93
C GLU A 85 -10.71 -13.94 -24.78
N LYS A 86 -11.97 -13.78 -24.34
CA LYS A 86 -13.11 -14.40 -25.04
C LYS A 86 -14.20 -13.48 -25.60
N ASN A 87 -14.31 -12.21 -25.20
CA ASN A 87 -15.39 -11.34 -25.70
C ASN A 87 -14.96 -9.87 -25.83
N VAL A 88 -14.02 -9.58 -26.74
CA VAL A 88 -13.87 -8.22 -27.28
C VAL A 88 -14.69 -8.12 -28.57
N THR A 89 -15.92 -7.62 -28.46
CA THR A 89 -16.65 -7.12 -29.62
C THR A 89 -16.08 -5.75 -29.94
N THR A 90 -15.21 -5.67 -30.94
CA THR A 90 -14.89 -4.38 -31.59
C THR A 90 -16.03 -4.05 -32.53
N SER A 91 -16.78 -2.99 -32.21
CA SER A 91 -17.70 -2.31 -33.14
C SER A 91 -16.92 -1.37 -34.05
#